data_AF-W6YFL0-F1
#
_entry.id   AF-W6YFL0-F1
#
_cell.length_a   1.000
_cell.length_b   1.000
_cell.length_c   1.000
_cell.angle_alpha   90.00
_cell.angle_beta   90.00
_cell.angle_gamma   90.00
#
_symmetry.space_group_name_H-M   'P 1'
#
loop_
_entity.id
_entity.type
_entity.pdbx_description
1 polymer ?
#
loop_
_entity_poly.entity_id
_entity_poly.type
_entity_poly.pdbx_seq_one_letter_code
_entity_poly.pdbx_strand_id
1 'polypeptide(L)'
;MALKYIPLTDFRLPDYPDAPLTVDNAPLSIVDTESLASEATNKNITIPPATGIATLLYNWHPNALAAFLDLDAWFSFTWTVSIEPDTPSGCKIEIGRIGNQITFGQLDASGENWTIMLTYNVQKWKKGTWIANPKESMLGPRDITSAALIPRLASTLLTRLLTTRRWETGKRIKHNLSIEYAPMDIWGDGIPMSPHWLYKPLDLSSCTTCGATATEDKALQRCGKCGTATYCSDACQKRDWKVHKGVCTMGLEDRGQAIRLVEKGGLIAWDEERMFAREGSGEMSRNPYFEARVGKRVRCV
;
A
#
# COMPACT_ATOMS: atom_id res chain seq x y z
N MET A 1 4.39 -27.04 11.24
CA MET A 1 4.79 -26.01 12.23
C MET A 1 3.71 -24.94 12.26
N ALA A 2 3.34 -24.38 13.41
CA ALA A 2 2.31 -23.33 13.42
C ALA A 2 2.75 -22.09 12.62
N LEU A 3 1.81 -21.46 11.92
CA LEU A 3 2.04 -20.20 11.21
C LEU A 3 2.57 -19.14 12.18
N LYS A 4 3.67 -18.47 11.80
CA LYS A 4 4.31 -17.43 12.62
C LYS A 4 3.95 -16.04 12.10
N TYR A 5 3.92 -15.09 13.04
CA TYR A 5 3.69 -13.68 12.78
C TYR A 5 4.90 -12.88 13.25
N ILE A 6 5.35 -11.94 12.43
CA ILE A 6 6.47 -11.03 12.72
C ILE A 6 5.85 -9.70 13.15
N PRO A 7 6.01 -9.29 14.43
CA PRO A 7 5.55 -7.99 14.88
C PRO A 7 6.40 -6.87 14.26
N LEU A 8 5.76 -5.81 13.79
CA LEU A 8 6.43 -4.63 13.25
C LEU A 8 6.55 -3.54 14.32
N THR A 9 7.24 -3.86 15.43
CA THR A 9 7.31 -2.99 16.63
C THR A 9 7.92 -1.62 16.38
N ASP A 10 8.82 -1.53 15.40
CA ASP A 10 9.56 -0.30 15.07
C ASP A 10 8.98 0.42 13.85
N PHE A 11 7.96 -0.16 13.22
CA PHE A 11 7.31 0.48 12.07
C PHE A 11 6.47 1.68 12.55
N ARG A 12 6.72 2.84 11.95
CA ARG A 12 6.05 4.10 12.28
C ARG A 12 5.53 4.76 11.01
N LEU A 13 4.45 5.51 11.15
CA LEU A 13 4.05 6.42 10.09
C LEU A 13 5.06 7.57 10.02
N PRO A 14 5.36 8.11 8.82
CA PRO A 14 6.20 9.29 8.67
C PRO A 14 5.68 10.44 9.55
N ASP A 15 6.61 11.19 10.15
CA ASP A 15 6.33 12.28 11.11
C ASP A 15 5.66 11.85 12.43
N TYR A 16 5.58 10.54 12.70
CA TYR A 16 5.07 9.97 13.94
C TYR A 16 6.04 8.95 14.58
N PRO A 17 7.27 9.35 14.94
CA PRO A 17 8.33 8.43 15.39
C PRO A 17 7.98 7.66 16.68
N ASP A 18 7.20 8.27 17.56
CA ASP A 18 6.88 7.72 18.88
C ASP A 18 5.49 7.10 18.97
N ALA A 19 4.81 6.88 17.84
CA ALA A 19 3.43 6.41 17.79
C ALA A 19 3.32 4.97 17.26
N PRO A 20 3.20 3.96 18.14
CA PRO A 20 2.92 2.58 17.72
C PRO A 20 1.58 2.46 17.01
N LEU A 21 1.52 1.47 16.10
CA LEU A 21 0.31 1.17 15.33
C LEU A 21 -0.35 -0.13 15.82
N THR A 22 -1.66 -0.05 15.96
CA THR A 22 -2.56 -1.19 16.19
C THR A 22 -3.53 -1.32 15.04
N VAL A 23 -3.71 -2.53 14.51
CA VAL A 23 -4.67 -2.85 13.46
C VAL A 23 -5.49 -4.04 13.92
N ASP A 24 -6.81 -3.94 13.80
CA ASP A 24 -7.74 -4.98 14.26
C ASP A 24 -7.58 -5.37 15.74
N ASN A 25 -7.41 -4.34 16.59
CA ASN A 25 -7.20 -4.49 18.04
C ASN A 25 -5.97 -5.31 18.45
N ALA A 26 -4.99 -5.45 17.56
CA ALA A 26 -3.69 -6.08 17.83
C ALA A 26 -2.54 -5.17 17.35
N PRO A 27 -1.33 -5.30 17.93
CA PRO A 27 -0.14 -4.65 17.37
C PRO A 27 0.09 -5.03 15.91
N LEU A 28 0.52 -4.07 15.10
CA LEU A 28 0.80 -4.29 13.68
C LEU A 28 1.80 -5.46 13.51
N SER A 29 1.41 -6.43 12.69
CA SER A 29 2.21 -7.62 12.40
C SER A 29 2.00 -8.06 10.96
N ILE A 30 2.97 -8.81 10.44
CA ILE A 30 2.92 -9.46 9.14
C ILE A 30 3.13 -10.97 9.29
N VAL A 31 2.72 -11.74 8.30
CA VAL A 31 2.94 -13.18 8.26
C VAL A 31 4.40 -13.45 7.93
N ASP A 32 5.04 -14.36 8.67
CA ASP A 32 6.35 -14.89 8.30
C ASP A 32 6.22 -15.77 7.04
N THR A 33 6.78 -15.29 5.92
CA THR A 33 6.66 -15.95 4.62
C THR A 33 7.36 -17.30 4.54
N GLU A 34 8.37 -17.55 5.39
CA GLU A 34 9.05 -18.85 5.45
C GLU A 34 8.16 -19.88 6.15
N SER A 35 7.57 -19.51 7.29
CA SER A 35 6.59 -20.36 7.97
C SER A 35 5.38 -20.66 7.08
N LEU A 36 4.89 -19.68 6.31
CA LEU A 36 3.77 -19.87 5.38
C LEU A 36 4.12 -20.86 4.26
N ALA A 37 5.34 -20.80 3.71
CA ALA A 37 5.80 -21.73 2.69
C ALA A 37 5.85 -23.17 3.21
N SER A 38 6.25 -23.36 4.48
CA SER A 38 6.27 -24.68 5.12
C SER A 38 4.87 -25.28 5.35
N GLU A 39 3.85 -24.44 5.42
CA GLU A 39 2.46 -24.84 5.66
C GLU A 39 1.61 -24.78 4.37
N ALA A 40 2.20 -24.57 3.19
CA ALA A 40 1.46 -24.30 1.95
C ALA A 40 0.39 -25.36 1.56
N THR A 41 0.50 -26.59 2.07
CA THR A 41 -0.47 -27.68 1.83
C THR A 41 -1.59 -27.76 2.88
N ASN A 42 -1.49 -27.01 3.98
CA ASN A 42 -2.44 -27.00 5.07
C ASN A 42 -3.67 -26.15 4.71
N LYS A 43 -4.80 -26.81 4.44
CA LYS A 43 -6.07 -26.15 4.05
C LYS A 43 -6.75 -25.40 5.21
N ASN A 44 -6.28 -25.58 6.45
CA ASN A 44 -6.90 -24.99 7.65
C ASN A 44 -6.24 -23.68 8.09
N ILE A 45 -5.26 -23.17 7.35
CA ILE A 45 -4.63 -21.88 7.69
C ILE A 45 -5.65 -20.76 7.56
N THR A 46 -5.84 -20.03 8.66
CA THR A 46 -6.64 -18.81 8.69
C THR A 46 -5.71 -17.63 8.91
N ILE A 47 -5.73 -16.68 7.98
CA ILE A 47 -4.94 -15.44 8.04
C ILE A 47 -5.93 -14.29 8.24
N PRO A 48 -5.80 -13.50 9.32
CA PRO A 48 -6.62 -12.32 9.51
C PRO A 48 -6.47 -11.34 8.33
N PRO A 49 -7.57 -10.73 7.83
CA PRO A 49 -7.51 -9.86 6.66
C PRO A 49 -6.52 -8.70 6.80
N ALA A 50 -6.52 -8.06 7.97
CA ALA A 50 -5.61 -6.97 8.31
C ALA A 50 -4.14 -7.40 8.18
N THR A 51 -3.77 -8.53 8.79
CA THR A 51 -2.40 -9.07 8.74
C THR A 51 -2.00 -9.49 7.32
N GLY A 52 -2.93 -10.07 6.56
CA GLY A 52 -2.67 -10.46 5.17
C GLY A 52 -2.39 -9.27 4.26
N ILE A 53 -3.22 -8.21 4.35
CA ILE A 53 -3.01 -6.96 3.58
C ILE A 53 -1.72 -6.27 4.02
N ALA A 54 -1.47 -6.17 5.34
CA ALA A 54 -0.23 -5.61 5.86
C ALA A 54 1.00 -6.34 5.28
N THR A 55 0.94 -7.67 5.22
CA THR A 55 2.01 -8.49 4.64
C THR A 55 2.23 -8.20 3.16
N LEU A 56 1.15 -8.13 2.36
CA LEU A 56 1.24 -7.81 0.92
C LEU A 56 1.89 -6.45 0.70
N LEU A 57 1.34 -5.41 1.33
CA LEU A 57 1.77 -4.03 1.12
C LEU A 57 3.19 -3.79 1.64
N TYR A 58 3.53 -4.31 2.82
CA TYR A 58 4.88 -4.18 3.40
C TYR A 58 5.94 -4.82 2.51
N ASN A 59 5.69 -6.03 2.01
CA ASN A 59 6.62 -6.73 1.14
C ASN A 59 6.68 -6.14 -0.26
N TRP A 60 5.64 -5.44 -0.73
CA TRP A 60 5.71 -4.64 -1.95
C TRP A 60 6.57 -3.40 -1.73
N HIS A 61 6.20 -2.56 -0.76
CA HIS A 61 6.99 -1.42 -0.30
C HIS A 61 6.51 -0.89 1.07
N PRO A 62 7.39 -0.65 2.07
CA PRO A 62 6.98 -0.15 3.40
C PRO A 62 6.14 1.14 3.36
N ASN A 63 6.48 2.11 2.50
CA ASN A 63 5.67 3.33 2.36
C ASN A 63 4.26 3.08 1.81
N ALA A 64 4.03 1.97 1.09
CA ALA A 64 2.68 1.61 0.64
C ALA A 64 1.82 1.16 1.84
N LEU A 65 2.39 0.36 2.74
CA LEU A 65 1.72 0.03 4.01
C LEU A 65 1.49 1.30 4.85
N ALA A 66 2.49 2.18 4.93
CA ALA A 66 2.34 3.44 5.66
C ALA A 66 1.19 4.27 5.07
N ALA A 67 1.14 4.43 3.75
CA ALA A 67 0.07 5.20 3.09
C ALA A 67 -1.32 4.56 3.23
N PHE A 68 -1.41 3.24 3.24
CA PHE A 68 -2.65 2.55 3.52
C PHE A 68 -3.17 2.83 4.94
N LEU A 69 -2.27 2.91 5.92
CA LEU A 69 -2.57 3.16 7.33
C LEU A 69 -2.60 4.66 7.72
N ASP A 70 -2.17 5.57 6.85
CA ASP A 70 -2.10 7.00 7.12
C ASP A 70 -3.38 7.73 6.67
N LEU A 71 -4.41 7.67 7.51
CA LEU A 71 -5.70 8.33 7.26
C LEU A 71 -5.66 9.84 7.51
N ASP A 72 -4.60 10.37 8.12
CA ASP A 72 -4.42 11.81 8.27
C ASP A 72 -3.92 12.42 6.95
N ALA A 73 -3.05 11.70 6.21
CA ALA A 73 -2.59 12.14 4.90
C ALA A 73 -3.57 11.78 3.77
N TRP A 74 -3.90 10.51 3.62
CA TRP A 74 -4.51 10.05 2.37
C TRP A 74 -6.01 9.87 2.52
N PHE A 75 -6.79 10.52 1.66
CA PHE A 75 -8.22 10.26 1.57
C PHE A 75 -8.48 8.88 0.97
N SER A 76 -7.88 8.63 -0.19
CA SER A 76 -7.95 7.36 -0.93
C SER A 76 -6.57 6.76 -1.16
N PHE A 77 -6.51 5.44 -1.13
CA PHE A 77 -5.35 4.63 -1.50
C PHE A 77 -5.83 3.47 -2.35
N THR A 78 -5.22 3.26 -3.52
CA THR A 78 -5.54 2.13 -4.39
C THR A 78 -4.26 1.49 -4.91
N TRP A 79 -3.95 0.29 -4.44
CA TRP A 79 -2.89 -0.55 -4.98
C TRP A 79 -3.49 -1.63 -5.88
N THR A 80 -2.90 -1.82 -7.05
CA THR A 80 -3.31 -2.87 -7.98
C THR A 80 -2.12 -3.65 -8.51
N VAL A 81 -2.32 -4.94 -8.76
CA VAL A 81 -1.39 -5.75 -9.54
C VAL A 81 -2.12 -6.47 -10.66
N SER A 82 -1.75 -6.15 -11.90
CA SER A 82 -2.21 -6.84 -13.11
C SER A 82 -1.28 -8.00 -13.42
N ILE A 83 -1.85 -9.19 -13.61
CA ILE A 83 -1.16 -10.45 -13.88
C ILE A 83 -1.63 -10.96 -15.23
N GLU A 84 -0.70 -11.13 -16.17
CA GLU A 84 -1.01 -11.50 -17.56
C GLU A 84 -2.13 -10.63 -18.17
N PRO A 85 -1.98 -9.29 -18.16
CA PRO A 85 -2.96 -8.43 -18.82
C PRO A 85 -3.11 -8.83 -20.29
N ASP A 86 -4.31 -8.60 -20.84
CA ASP A 86 -4.68 -8.89 -22.23
C ASP A 86 -4.65 -10.38 -22.60
N THR A 87 -4.68 -11.29 -21.62
CA THR A 87 -4.87 -12.73 -21.85
C THR A 87 -6.18 -13.23 -21.22
N PRO A 88 -6.80 -14.30 -21.76
CA PRO A 88 -7.99 -14.90 -21.15
C PRO A 88 -7.75 -15.46 -19.73
N SER A 89 -6.50 -15.76 -19.39
CA SER A 89 -6.06 -16.22 -18.05
C SER A 89 -5.70 -15.08 -17.11
N GLY A 90 -5.72 -13.83 -17.59
CA GLY A 90 -5.31 -12.66 -16.86
C GLY A 90 -6.22 -12.36 -15.67
N CYS A 91 -5.69 -11.63 -14.70
CA CYS A 91 -6.50 -11.06 -13.63
C CYS A 91 -5.84 -9.80 -13.06
N LYS A 92 -6.65 -8.98 -12.39
CA LYS A 92 -6.17 -7.83 -11.63
C LYS A 92 -6.54 -8.04 -10.16
N ILE A 93 -5.57 -7.87 -9.27
CA ILE A 93 -5.82 -7.81 -7.83
C ILE A 93 -5.84 -6.35 -7.42
N GLU A 94 -6.75 -6.00 -6.52
CA GLU A 94 -6.92 -4.63 -6.06
C GLU A 94 -7.06 -4.60 -4.53
N ILE A 95 -6.38 -3.64 -3.91
CA ILE A 95 -6.50 -3.28 -2.50
C ILE A 95 -6.72 -1.77 -2.45
N GLY A 96 -7.94 -1.39 -2.15
CA GLY A 96 -8.40 -0.02 -2.00
C GLY A 96 -8.73 0.34 -0.55
N ARG A 97 -8.59 1.62 -0.22
CA ARG A 97 -9.15 2.24 0.98
C ARG A 97 -9.63 3.64 0.64
N ILE A 98 -10.91 3.91 0.89
CA ILE A 98 -11.50 5.25 0.79
C ILE A 98 -11.98 5.63 2.19
N GLY A 99 -11.34 6.63 2.79
CA GLY A 99 -11.60 7.00 4.18
C GLY A 99 -11.47 5.81 5.14
N ASN A 100 -12.56 5.44 5.80
CA ASN A 100 -12.62 4.32 6.73
C ASN A 100 -13.19 3.02 6.10
N GLN A 101 -13.37 2.97 4.80
CA GLN A 101 -13.80 1.75 4.10
C GLN A 101 -12.62 1.15 3.34
N ILE A 102 -12.44 -0.15 3.48
CA ILE A 102 -11.40 -0.94 2.81
C ILE A 102 -12.08 -1.92 1.90
N THR A 103 -11.66 -1.97 0.64
CA THR A 103 -12.20 -2.87 -0.37
C THR A 103 -11.04 -3.58 -1.02
N PHE A 104 -11.08 -4.91 -1.10
CA PHE A 104 -10.05 -5.66 -1.79
C PHE A 104 -10.59 -6.93 -2.43
N GLY A 105 -9.89 -7.43 -3.42
CA GLY A 105 -10.40 -8.56 -4.19
C GLY A 105 -9.63 -8.84 -5.45
N GLN A 106 -10.30 -9.60 -6.33
CA GLN A 106 -9.80 -9.92 -7.66
C GLN A 106 -10.85 -9.50 -8.69
N LEU A 107 -10.38 -8.81 -9.72
CA LEU A 107 -11.10 -8.52 -10.94
C LEU A 107 -10.71 -9.52 -12.04
N ASP A 108 -11.54 -9.60 -13.06
CA ASP A 108 -11.30 -10.41 -14.24
C ASP A 108 -10.10 -9.89 -15.08
N ALA A 109 -9.87 -10.51 -16.24
CA ALA A 109 -8.79 -10.11 -17.15
C ALA A 109 -8.96 -8.70 -17.74
N SER A 110 -10.20 -8.21 -17.86
CA SER A 110 -10.49 -6.84 -18.33
C SER A 110 -10.15 -5.81 -17.26
N GLY A 111 -10.21 -6.20 -15.98
CA GLY A 111 -10.06 -5.30 -14.86
C GLY A 111 -11.29 -4.43 -14.60
N GLU A 112 -12.42 -4.74 -15.24
CA GLU A 112 -13.69 -3.99 -15.11
C GLU A 112 -14.67 -4.69 -14.16
N ASN A 113 -14.68 -6.03 -14.11
CA ASN A 113 -15.65 -6.78 -13.31
C ASN A 113 -14.98 -7.49 -12.13
N TRP A 114 -15.56 -7.33 -10.94
CA TRP A 114 -15.13 -8.06 -9.75
C TRP A 114 -15.51 -9.53 -9.83
N THR A 115 -14.51 -10.41 -9.73
CA THR A 115 -14.74 -11.84 -9.49
C THR A 115 -14.98 -12.13 -8.01
N ILE A 116 -14.37 -11.34 -7.13
CA ILE A 116 -14.58 -11.33 -5.70
C ILE A 116 -14.21 -9.95 -5.17
N MET A 117 -15.11 -9.32 -4.43
CA MET A 117 -14.89 -8.02 -3.76
C MET A 117 -15.29 -8.18 -2.30
N LEU A 118 -14.37 -7.87 -1.39
CA LEU A 118 -14.58 -8.00 0.04
C LEU A 118 -14.34 -6.65 0.69
N THR A 119 -15.32 -6.19 1.44
CA THR A 119 -15.32 -4.85 2.00
C THR A 119 -15.40 -4.89 3.52
N TYR A 120 -14.62 -4.02 4.17
CA TYR A 120 -14.57 -3.85 5.61
C TYR A 120 -14.67 -2.37 5.98
N ASN A 121 -15.40 -2.06 7.04
CA ASN A 121 -15.44 -0.73 7.64
C ASN A 121 -14.51 -0.69 8.86
N VAL A 122 -13.62 0.29 8.91
CA VAL A 122 -12.70 0.55 10.01
C VAL A 122 -13.43 1.35 11.08
N GLN A 123 -13.48 0.79 12.30
CA GLN A 123 -14.05 1.48 13.46
C GLN A 123 -13.04 2.44 14.09
N LYS A 124 -13.39 3.73 14.13
CA LYS A 124 -12.53 4.77 14.71
C LYS A 124 -12.29 4.60 16.22
N TRP A 125 -13.31 4.17 16.95
CA TRP A 125 -13.31 4.14 18.42
C TRP A 125 -12.78 2.83 19.02
N LYS A 126 -12.48 1.82 18.18
CA LYS A 126 -11.99 0.50 18.61
C LYS A 126 -10.66 0.17 17.97
N LYS A 127 -9.66 1.06 18.10
CA LYS A 127 -8.28 0.81 17.65
C LYS A 127 -8.19 0.27 16.21
N GLY A 128 -8.98 0.86 15.30
CA GLY A 128 -9.02 0.45 13.90
C GLY A 128 -9.50 -0.99 13.66
N THR A 129 -10.47 -1.49 14.45
CA THR A 129 -11.12 -2.80 14.22
C THR A 129 -11.80 -2.86 12.87
N TRP A 130 -11.62 -3.95 12.13
CA TRP A 130 -12.23 -4.14 10.80
C TRP A 130 -13.52 -4.92 10.90
N ILE A 131 -14.63 -4.33 10.46
CA ILE A 131 -15.94 -4.98 10.44
C ILE A 131 -16.33 -5.29 9.01
N ALA A 132 -16.54 -6.57 8.72
CA ALA A 132 -17.00 -7.02 7.42
C ALA A 132 -18.31 -6.33 7.02
N ASN A 133 -18.39 -5.88 5.77
CA ASN A 133 -19.52 -5.15 5.22
C ASN A 133 -20.19 -5.95 4.08
N PRO A 134 -21.21 -6.78 4.41
CA PRO A 134 -22.02 -7.53 3.43
C PRO A 134 -22.63 -6.69 2.32
N LYS A 135 -23.03 -5.45 2.61
CA LYS A 135 -23.74 -4.60 1.65
C LYS A 135 -22.87 -4.16 0.48
N GLU A 136 -21.56 -4.15 0.69
CA GLU A 136 -20.55 -3.70 -0.27
C GLU A 136 -19.61 -4.87 -0.65
N SER A 137 -19.99 -6.12 -0.37
CA SER A 137 -19.17 -7.30 -0.68
C SER A 137 -19.89 -8.20 -1.68
N MET A 138 -19.18 -8.70 -2.68
CA MET A 138 -19.76 -9.50 -3.75
C MET A 138 -18.85 -10.65 -4.19
N LEU A 139 -19.46 -11.69 -4.74
CA LEU A 139 -18.79 -12.84 -5.37
C LEU A 139 -19.32 -12.98 -6.79
N GLY A 140 -18.51 -12.57 -7.76
CA GLY A 140 -18.94 -12.35 -9.13
C GLY A 140 -20.13 -11.38 -9.16
N PRO A 141 -21.24 -11.71 -9.85
CA PRO A 141 -22.40 -10.84 -9.94
C PRO A 141 -23.34 -10.90 -8.72
N ARG A 142 -23.00 -11.64 -7.65
CA ARG A 142 -23.90 -11.87 -6.50
C ARG A 142 -23.39 -11.20 -5.24
N ASP A 143 -24.27 -10.50 -4.53
CA ASP A 143 -23.95 -9.90 -3.23
C ASP A 143 -23.76 -10.98 -2.15
N ILE A 144 -22.81 -10.73 -1.24
CA ILE A 144 -22.56 -11.59 -0.09
C ILE A 144 -23.43 -11.10 1.07
N THR A 145 -24.50 -11.83 1.38
CA THR A 145 -25.43 -11.44 2.45
C THR A 145 -24.94 -11.81 3.87
N SER A 146 -24.01 -12.75 3.99
CA SER A 146 -23.52 -13.25 5.28
C SER A 146 -22.19 -12.60 5.69
N ALA A 147 -22.22 -11.84 6.79
CA ALA A 147 -21.02 -11.23 7.38
C ALA A 147 -19.96 -12.26 7.81
N ALA A 148 -20.37 -13.46 8.22
CA ALA A 148 -19.46 -14.52 8.65
C ALA A 148 -18.71 -15.18 7.47
N LEU A 149 -19.23 -15.05 6.25
CA LEU A 149 -18.59 -15.61 5.06
C LEU A 149 -17.40 -14.76 4.60
N ILE A 150 -17.46 -13.45 4.79
CA ILE A 150 -16.46 -12.49 4.30
C ILE A 150 -15.07 -12.74 4.90
N PRO A 151 -14.86 -12.94 6.22
CA PRO A 151 -13.55 -13.27 6.78
C PRO A 151 -12.97 -14.59 6.24
N ARG A 152 -13.84 -15.59 5.98
CA ARG A 152 -13.40 -16.88 5.43
C ARG A 152 -12.90 -16.73 4.00
N LEU A 153 -13.68 -16.05 3.15
CA LEU A 153 -13.29 -15.75 1.77
C LEU A 153 -12.04 -14.88 1.71
N ALA A 154 -11.95 -13.87 2.59
CA ALA A 154 -10.78 -13.00 2.70
C ALA A 154 -9.52 -13.79 3.06
N SER A 155 -9.61 -14.64 4.08
CA SER A 155 -8.51 -15.52 4.48
C SER A 155 -8.08 -16.42 3.33
N THR A 156 -9.00 -17.08 2.62
CA THR A 156 -8.66 -17.93 1.48
C THR A 156 -7.97 -17.15 0.36
N LEU A 157 -8.50 -15.98 0.00
CA LEU A 157 -7.92 -15.12 -1.02
C LEU A 157 -6.51 -14.67 -0.61
N LEU A 158 -6.35 -14.14 0.59
CA LEU A 158 -5.08 -13.62 1.09
C LEU A 158 -4.04 -14.73 1.22
N THR A 159 -4.39 -15.90 1.77
CA THR A 159 -3.48 -17.06 1.80
C THR A 159 -2.96 -17.38 0.40
N ARG A 160 -3.84 -17.42 -0.62
CA ARG A 160 -3.40 -17.65 -2.02
C ARG A 160 -2.47 -16.54 -2.52
N LEU A 161 -2.78 -15.28 -2.27
CA LEU A 161 -1.94 -14.14 -2.69
C LEU A 161 -0.57 -14.15 -2.00
N LEU A 162 -0.53 -14.51 -0.73
CA LEU A 162 0.71 -14.59 0.05
C LEU A 162 1.58 -15.78 -0.37
N THR A 163 1.00 -16.97 -0.53
CA THR A 163 1.73 -18.16 -0.98
C THR A 163 2.29 -17.98 -2.40
N THR A 164 1.55 -17.27 -3.27
CA THR A 164 2.02 -16.92 -4.62
C THR A 164 2.86 -15.64 -4.68
N ARG A 165 3.20 -15.05 -3.53
CA ARG A 165 4.04 -13.85 -3.38
C ARG A 165 3.65 -12.71 -4.33
N ARG A 166 2.36 -12.37 -4.38
CA ARG A 166 1.83 -11.39 -5.36
C ARG A 166 2.30 -9.95 -5.20
N TRP A 167 3.15 -9.65 -4.22
CA TRP A 167 3.93 -8.42 -4.14
C TRP A 167 5.16 -8.39 -5.06
N GLU A 168 5.66 -9.55 -5.50
CA GLU A 168 6.79 -9.62 -6.43
C GLU A 168 6.37 -9.24 -7.85
N THR A 169 7.36 -8.93 -8.69
CA THR A 169 7.15 -8.63 -10.10
C THR A 169 7.74 -9.71 -10.99
N GLY A 170 7.37 -9.69 -12.27
CA GLY A 170 7.81 -10.65 -13.27
C GLY A 170 7.43 -10.24 -14.68
N LYS A 171 7.58 -11.20 -15.61
CA LYS A 171 7.07 -11.03 -16.98
C LYS A 171 5.55 -10.89 -16.92
N ARG A 172 5.01 -9.87 -17.59
CA ARG A 172 3.57 -9.55 -17.60
C ARG A 172 2.91 -9.38 -16.21
N ILE A 173 3.68 -9.00 -15.19
CA ILE A 173 3.13 -8.57 -13.90
C ILE A 173 3.46 -7.10 -13.70
N LYS A 174 2.46 -6.24 -13.48
CA LYS A 174 2.65 -4.79 -13.28
C LYS A 174 1.87 -4.34 -12.06
N HIS A 175 2.55 -3.60 -11.19
CA HIS A 175 1.96 -2.95 -10.04
C HIS A 175 1.68 -1.48 -10.37
N ASN A 176 0.55 -0.97 -9.89
CA ASN A 176 0.24 0.46 -9.90
C ASN A 176 -0.24 0.88 -8.51
N LEU A 177 -0.03 2.16 -8.21
CA LEU A 177 -0.53 2.80 -7.01
C LEU A 177 -1.11 4.14 -7.40
N SER A 178 -2.33 4.38 -6.95
CA SER A 178 -2.98 5.68 -7.06
C SER A 178 -3.36 6.18 -5.67
N ILE A 179 -3.18 7.47 -5.44
CA ILE A 179 -3.42 8.12 -4.15
C ILE A 179 -4.26 9.37 -4.36
N GLU A 180 -5.15 9.63 -3.42
CA GLU A 180 -5.85 10.90 -3.33
C GLU A 180 -5.61 11.52 -1.97
N TYR A 181 -5.14 12.76 -1.94
CA TYR A 181 -5.03 13.53 -0.70
C TYR A 181 -6.40 14.06 -0.26
N ALA A 182 -7.29 14.38 -1.21
CA ALA A 182 -8.63 14.88 -1.00
C ALA A 182 -9.63 14.11 -1.88
N PRO A 183 -10.95 14.15 -1.58
CA PRO A 183 -11.95 13.75 -2.57
C PRO A 183 -11.73 14.64 -3.81
N MET A 184 -11.14 14.08 -4.85
CA MET A 184 -10.84 14.76 -6.10
C MET A 184 -11.91 14.41 -7.14
N ASP A 185 -11.58 14.56 -8.42
CA ASP A 185 -12.46 14.23 -9.54
C ASP A 185 -13.20 12.90 -9.32
N ILE A 186 -14.52 12.96 -9.39
CA ILE A 186 -15.44 11.84 -9.12
C ILE A 186 -15.20 10.68 -10.10
N TRP A 187 -14.61 10.97 -11.27
CA TRP A 187 -14.38 10.00 -12.34
C TRP A 187 -12.93 9.52 -12.46
N GLY A 188 -12.01 9.96 -11.58
CA GLY A 188 -10.60 9.57 -11.61
C GLY A 188 -10.25 8.42 -10.64
N ASP A 189 -9.25 7.61 -11.00
CA ASP A 189 -8.68 6.56 -10.13
C ASP A 189 -7.72 7.12 -9.04
N GLY A 190 -7.63 8.44 -8.91
CA GLY A 190 -6.63 9.17 -8.12
C GLY A 190 -5.34 9.46 -8.88
N ILE A 191 -4.33 10.01 -8.19
CA ILE A 191 -3.05 10.39 -8.81
C ILE A 191 -2.11 9.18 -8.85
N PRO A 192 -1.68 8.72 -10.04
CA PRO A 192 -0.72 7.62 -10.15
C PRO A 192 0.63 8.04 -9.55
N MET A 193 1.15 7.22 -8.64
CA MET A 193 2.29 7.60 -7.80
C MET A 193 3.23 6.42 -7.51
N SER A 194 4.50 6.74 -7.24
CA SER A 194 5.42 5.79 -6.62
C SER A 194 5.35 5.91 -5.09
N PRO A 195 5.35 4.80 -4.33
CA PRO A 195 5.45 4.85 -2.88
C PRO A 195 6.75 5.53 -2.38
N HIS A 196 7.78 5.63 -3.22
CA HIS A 196 9.01 6.40 -2.92
C HIS A 196 8.75 7.90 -2.80
N TRP A 197 7.73 8.41 -3.47
CA TRP A 197 7.49 9.85 -3.59
C TRP A 197 6.39 10.39 -2.68
N LEU A 198 5.79 9.52 -1.85
CA LEU A 198 4.68 9.92 -0.98
C LEU A 198 5.13 10.85 0.14
N TYR A 199 6.26 10.53 0.76
CA TYR A 199 6.76 11.20 1.97
C TYR A 199 8.13 11.84 1.79
N LYS A 200 8.72 11.71 0.61
CA LYS A 200 10.02 12.26 0.25
C LYS A 200 9.98 12.75 -1.20
N PRO A 201 10.75 13.79 -1.53
CA PRO A 201 10.83 14.25 -2.91
C PRO A 201 11.60 13.25 -3.76
N LEU A 202 11.52 13.41 -5.08
CA LEU A 202 12.40 12.71 -6.00
C LEU A 202 13.85 13.15 -5.71
N ASP A 203 14.69 12.20 -5.29
CA ASP A 203 16.11 12.42 -5.08
C ASP A 203 16.93 11.56 -6.05
N LEU A 204 17.77 12.23 -6.86
CA LEU A 204 18.70 11.58 -7.81
C LEU A 204 20.15 11.56 -7.30
N SER A 205 20.40 12.07 -6.10
CA SER A 205 21.71 12.07 -5.45
C SER A 205 21.96 10.84 -4.56
N SER A 206 20.91 10.06 -4.30
CA SER A 206 20.96 8.81 -3.54
C SER A 206 20.25 7.66 -4.26
N CYS A 207 20.68 6.43 -3.94
CA CYS A 207 20.08 5.23 -4.49
C CYS A 207 18.63 5.08 -4.01
N THR A 208 17.69 4.98 -4.94
CA THR A 208 16.25 4.84 -4.66
C THR A 208 15.92 3.60 -3.80
N THR A 209 16.74 2.54 -3.87
CA THR A 209 16.48 1.28 -3.15
C THR A 209 17.07 1.24 -1.73
N CYS A 210 18.29 1.77 -1.53
CA CYS A 210 19.01 1.62 -0.26
C CYS A 210 19.44 2.95 0.38
N GLY A 211 19.21 4.08 -0.29
CA GLY A 211 19.59 5.42 0.20
C GLY A 211 21.08 5.73 0.13
N ALA A 212 21.93 4.82 -0.37
CA ALA A 212 23.36 5.08 -0.50
C ALA A 212 23.62 6.22 -1.51
N THR A 213 24.45 7.19 -1.12
CA THR A 213 24.90 8.28 -2.00
C THR A 213 26.01 7.80 -2.93
N ALA A 214 26.28 8.58 -3.98
CA ALA A 214 27.47 8.36 -4.81
C ALA A 214 28.74 8.48 -3.95
N THR A 215 29.71 7.59 -4.19
CA THR A 215 31.08 7.69 -3.65
C THR A 215 32.06 7.83 -4.80
N GLU A 216 33.31 8.22 -4.53
CA GLU A 216 34.36 8.33 -5.56
C GLU A 216 34.51 7.03 -6.37
N ASP A 217 34.41 5.88 -5.70
CA ASP A 217 34.52 4.55 -6.33
C ASP A 217 33.21 4.02 -6.95
N LYS A 218 32.06 4.67 -6.68
CA LYS A 218 30.75 4.13 -7.05
C LYS A 218 29.74 5.21 -7.40
N ALA A 219 29.74 5.58 -8.67
CA ALA A 219 28.75 6.49 -9.24
C ALA A 219 27.36 5.85 -9.35
N LEU A 220 26.32 6.63 -9.05
CA LEU A 220 24.93 6.20 -9.20
C LEU A 220 24.54 6.17 -10.69
N GLN A 221 23.85 5.11 -11.07
CA GLN A 221 23.33 4.92 -12.43
C GLN A 221 21.86 5.32 -12.48
N ARG A 222 21.50 6.20 -13.41
CA ARG A 222 20.10 6.57 -13.65
C ARG A 222 19.37 5.46 -14.40
N CYS A 223 18.07 5.32 -14.18
CA CYS A 223 17.26 4.45 -15.02
C CYS A 223 17.31 4.92 -16.48
N GLY A 224 17.88 4.11 -17.38
CA GLY A 224 18.04 4.49 -18.79
C GLY A 224 16.75 4.72 -19.58
N LYS A 225 15.59 4.29 -19.05
CA LYS A 225 14.29 4.48 -19.72
C LYS A 225 13.58 5.77 -19.32
N CYS A 226 13.52 6.07 -18.02
CA CYS A 226 12.72 7.19 -17.51
C CYS A 226 13.54 8.32 -16.88
N GLY A 227 14.78 8.04 -16.44
CA GLY A 227 15.63 9.01 -15.74
C GLY A 227 15.19 9.38 -14.31
N THR A 228 14.07 8.86 -13.81
CA THR A 228 13.44 9.29 -12.53
C THR A 228 13.76 8.38 -11.34
N ALA A 229 14.88 7.68 -11.39
CA ALA A 229 15.39 6.86 -10.29
C ALA A 229 16.89 6.65 -10.50
N THR A 230 17.63 6.48 -9.40
CA THR A 230 19.06 6.17 -9.46
C THR A 230 19.42 4.99 -8.58
N TYR A 231 20.44 4.23 -8.99
CA TYR A 231 20.81 3.00 -8.34
C TYR A 231 22.33 2.89 -8.21
N CYS A 232 22.81 2.41 -7.07
CA CYS A 232 24.23 2.13 -6.88
C CYS A 232 24.65 0.82 -7.59
N SER A 233 23.71 -0.03 -7.98
CA SER A 233 23.98 -1.29 -8.68
C SER A 233 22.74 -1.82 -9.39
N ASP A 234 22.96 -2.72 -10.37
CA ASP A 234 21.90 -3.48 -11.03
C ASP A 234 21.06 -4.30 -10.04
N ALA A 235 21.66 -4.74 -8.93
CA ALA A 235 20.95 -5.48 -7.89
C ALA A 235 19.89 -4.59 -7.19
N CYS A 236 20.23 -3.32 -6.92
CA CYS A 236 19.27 -2.36 -6.37
C CYS A 236 18.16 -2.06 -7.38
N GLN A 237 18.51 -1.81 -8.65
CA GLN A 237 17.53 -1.60 -9.70
C GLN A 237 16.55 -2.79 -9.85
N LYS A 238 17.06 -4.03 -9.85
CA LYS A 238 16.23 -5.24 -9.95
C LYS A 238 15.30 -5.40 -8.75
N ARG A 239 15.77 -5.11 -7.53
CA ARG A 239 14.95 -5.18 -6.30
C ARG A 239 13.82 -4.16 -6.32
N ASP A 240 14.10 -2.95 -6.77
CA ASP A 240 13.12 -1.87 -6.83
C ASP A 240 12.15 -2.00 -8.02
N TRP A 241 12.48 -2.82 -9.01
CA TRP A 241 11.70 -2.94 -10.24
C TRP A 241 10.22 -3.27 -9.98
N LYS A 242 9.88 -4.01 -8.92
CA LYS A 242 8.48 -4.28 -8.56
C LYS A 242 7.66 -3.04 -8.24
N VAL A 243 8.32 -1.97 -7.80
CA VAL A 243 7.74 -0.66 -7.54
C VAL A 243 7.95 0.25 -8.74
N HIS A 244 9.21 0.41 -9.19
CA HIS A 244 9.59 1.36 -10.22
C HIS A 244 8.96 1.09 -11.59
N LYS A 245 8.68 -0.18 -11.93
CA LYS A 245 8.10 -0.56 -13.24
C LYS A 245 6.81 0.19 -13.55
N GLY A 246 5.96 0.45 -12.55
CA GLY A 246 4.72 1.22 -12.71
C GLY A 246 5.02 2.61 -13.28
N VAL A 247 5.79 3.40 -12.52
CA VAL A 247 6.23 4.76 -12.89
C VAL A 247 7.09 4.82 -14.15
N CYS A 248 7.98 3.84 -14.35
CA CYS A 248 8.86 3.78 -15.52
C CYS A 248 8.09 3.58 -16.84
N THR A 249 6.86 3.06 -16.76
CA THR A 249 5.98 2.80 -17.91
C THR A 249 4.78 3.74 -17.97
N MET A 250 4.63 4.67 -17.02
CA MET A 250 3.63 5.75 -17.11
C MET A 250 3.89 6.66 -18.31
N GLY A 251 2.84 7.33 -18.77
CA GLY A 251 2.93 8.39 -19.78
C GLY A 251 3.85 9.52 -19.35
N LEU A 252 4.43 10.25 -20.31
CA LEU A 252 5.31 11.38 -20.01
C LEU A 252 4.58 12.49 -19.24
N GLU A 253 3.31 12.73 -19.57
CA GLU A 253 2.46 13.71 -18.91
C GLU A 253 2.18 13.33 -17.45
N ASP A 254 1.62 12.14 -17.20
CA ASP A 254 1.36 11.64 -15.84
C ASP A 254 2.62 11.65 -14.98
N ARG A 255 3.76 11.25 -15.55
CA ARG A 255 5.03 11.23 -14.84
C ARG A 255 5.51 12.65 -14.53
N GLY A 256 5.41 13.57 -15.50
CA GLY A 256 5.78 14.98 -15.29
C GLY A 256 4.93 15.64 -14.21
N GLN A 257 3.62 15.38 -14.22
CA GLN A 257 2.69 15.85 -13.18
C GLN A 257 3.05 15.27 -11.82
N ALA A 258 3.27 13.95 -11.72
CA ALA A 258 3.67 13.31 -10.47
C ALA A 258 4.97 13.91 -9.90
N ILE A 259 5.99 14.13 -10.74
CA ILE A 259 7.26 14.75 -10.29
C ILE A 259 7.03 16.17 -9.76
N ARG A 260 6.22 16.96 -10.45
CA ARG A 260 5.89 18.33 -10.02
C ARG A 260 5.17 18.37 -8.68
N LEU A 261 4.27 17.42 -8.44
CA LEU A 261 3.52 17.33 -7.18
C LEU A 261 4.43 17.02 -5.98
N VAL A 262 5.52 16.27 -6.19
CA VAL A 262 6.37 15.76 -5.11
C VAL A 262 7.62 16.59 -4.87
N GLU A 263 7.84 17.65 -5.64
CA GLU A 263 9.04 18.51 -5.56
C GLU A 263 9.24 19.10 -4.15
N LYS A 264 8.15 19.45 -3.46
CA LYS A 264 8.19 20.15 -2.16
C LYS A 264 8.30 19.22 -0.95
N GLY A 265 9.02 18.10 -1.06
CA GLY A 265 9.21 17.17 0.05
C GLY A 265 8.36 15.90 -0.03
N GLY A 266 7.87 15.54 -1.21
CA GLY A 266 6.93 14.44 -1.42
C GLY A 266 5.48 14.91 -1.54
N LEU A 267 4.60 13.99 -1.94
CA LEU A 267 3.17 14.29 -2.11
C LEU A 267 2.52 14.77 -0.80
N ILE A 268 3.04 14.34 0.35
CA ILE A 268 2.51 14.74 1.66
C ILE A 268 2.61 16.24 1.90
N ALA A 269 3.55 16.92 1.24
CA ALA A 269 3.73 18.36 1.34
C ALA A 269 2.98 19.15 0.26
N TRP A 270 2.12 18.50 -0.53
CA TRP A 270 1.35 19.17 -1.58
C TRP A 270 0.28 20.12 -1.04
N ASP A 271 -0.48 19.67 -0.03
CA ASP A 271 -1.56 20.43 0.62
C ASP A 271 -1.29 20.50 2.13
N GLU A 272 -0.45 21.46 2.52
CA GLU A 272 0.06 21.55 3.88
C GLU A 272 -1.03 21.86 4.91
N GLU A 273 -1.99 22.71 4.55
CA GLU A 273 -3.09 23.10 5.44
C GLU A 273 -3.94 21.90 5.83
N ARG A 274 -4.07 20.94 4.91
CA ARG A 274 -4.78 19.70 5.15
C ARG A 274 -3.93 18.70 5.94
N MET A 275 -2.70 18.46 5.48
CA MET A 275 -1.86 17.38 5.98
C MET A 275 -1.26 17.67 7.35
N PHE A 276 -0.97 18.94 7.65
CA PHE A 276 -0.31 19.35 8.88
C PHE A 276 -1.23 20.17 9.77
N ALA A 277 -1.06 20.02 11.07
CA ALA A 277 -1.60 20.94 12.05
C ALA A 277 -0.77 22.22 12.08
N ARG A 278 -1.41 23.34 12.40
CA ARG A 278 -0.69 24.58 12.72
C ARG A 278 0.12 24.37 14.00
N GLU A 279 1.35 24.85 14.01
CA GLU A 279 2.22 24.77 15.19
C GLU A 279 1.53 25.43 16.39
N GLY A 280 1.55 24.75 17.55
CA GLY A 280 0.88 25.20 18.77
C GLY A 280 -0.64 25.07 18.79
N SER A 281 -1.29 24.56 17.72
CA SER A 281 -2.77 24.40 17.69
C SER A 281 -3.29 23.30 18.60
N GLY A 282 -2.46 22.30 18.94
CA GLY A 282 -2.87 21.14 19.72
C GLY A 282 -3.89 20.24 19.01
N GLU A 283 -4.02 20.34 17.67
CA GLU A 283 -4.89 19.46 16.89
C GLU A 283 -4.47 18.00 17.08
N MET A 284 -5.42 17.12 17.38
CA MET A 284 -5.17 15.69 17.56
C MET A 284 -5.40 14.92 16.26
N SER A 285 -4.59 13.89 16.02
CA SER A 285 -4.78 12.97 14.89
C SER A 285 -6.15 12.29 14.97
N ARG A 286 -6.75 12.05 13.80
CA ARG A 286 -8.00 11.29 13.66
C ARG A 286 -7.73 9.87 13.16
N ASN A 287 -6.47 9.49 13.00
CA ASN A 287 -6.06 8.18 12.52
C ASN A 287 -6.42 7.11 13.56
N PRO A 288 -7.25 6.11 13.19
CA PRO A 288 -7.77 5.12 14.12
C PRO A 288 -6.74 4.04 14.51
N TYR A 289 -5.58 4.02 13.85
CA TYR A 289 -4.57 2.98 14.04
C TYR A 289 -3.51 3.33 15.08
N PHE A 290 -3.46 4.57 15.58
CA PHE A 290 -2.55 4.87 16.69
C PHE A 290 -3.01 4.19 17.98
N GLU A 291 -2.06 3.58 18.69
CA GLU A 291 -2.34 2.90 19.96
C GLU A 291 -2.86 3.87 21.03
N ALA A 292 -2.31 5.08 21.04
CA ALA A 292 -2.66 6.17 21.92
C ALA A 292 -3.09 7.41 21.13
N ARG A 293 -3.65 8.41 21.82
CA ARG A 293 -3.95 9.70 21.18
C ARG A 293 -2.63 10.43 20.91
N VAL A 294 -2.42 10.80 19.65
CA VAL A 294 -1.23 11.53 19.20
C VAL A 294 -1.67 12.87 18.62
N GLY A 295 -0.86 13.91 18.81
CA GLY A 295 -1.06 15.18 18.10
C GLY A 295 -0.96 14.95 16.60
N LYS A 296 -1.73 15.67 15.79
CA LYS A 296 -1.61 15.61 14.33
C LYS A 296 -0.23 16.14 13.92
N ARG A 297 0.37 15.56 12.88
CA ARG A 297 1.70 15.95 12.38
C ARG A 297 1.80 17.47 12.19
N VAL A 298 2.92 18.01 12.63
CA VAL A 298 3.28 19.43 12.46
C VAL A 298 4.47 19.46 11.53
N ARG A 299 4.50 20.42 10.61
CA ARG A 299 5.66 20.59 9.74
C ARG A 299 6.79 21.21 10.56
N CYS A 300 7.91 20.51 10.67
CA CYS A 300 9.14 21.14 11.16
C CYS A 300 9.55 22.19 10.12
N VAL A 301 9.61 23.45 10.56
CA VAL A 301 10.10 24.58 9.75
C VAL A 301 11.60 24.43 9.50
#